data_AF-A0AAN5C205-F1
#
_entry.id   AF-A0AAN5C205-F1
#
_cell.length_a   1.000
_cell.length_b   1.000
_cell.length_c   1.000
_cell.angle_alpha   90.00
_cell.angle_beta   90.00
_cell.angle_gamma   90.00
#
_symmetry.space_group_name_H-M   'P 1'
#
loop_
_entity.id
_entity.type
_entity.pdbx_description
1 polymer ?
#
loop_
_entity_poly.entity_id
_entity_poly.type
_entity_poly.pdbx_seq_one_letter_code
_entity_poly.pdbx_strand_id
1 'polypeptide(L)'
;MLILLLLLLIPELRGQRVRLSPQPAANSAISFSPAPLTPANYSLVRAGRELCRFSSSIIPCDCVRRSGEGFELRKDERILISNISIAPPRVNFDLPSEHEMLQEMTIAIRPQLCLQESFTFVLSFRPLEVMPFDDSPWSEVHSINISLADLPVSLVLPCEIFYRRGLYSLKAISAFGHEIEGNRTTTVLRGGQIELRPPPVQSIFPACANEFTLHWTLPSCRPARLSNRLRISMVDQRRIEDYAEEYMLDSSTSSFSLPCSYFDILNLQYCFELASIHTESHAFHQWGSVCVSTEPAIEEKAEWSAWSEWSECSNQCGKGITRRTRACSVLSS
;
A
#
# COMPACT_ATOMS: atom_id res chain seq x y z
N MET A 1 -0.84 80.81 -27.98
CA MET A 1 -1.06 79.96 -26.81
C MET A 1 -2.08 78.88 -27.16
N LEU A 2 -1.71 77.82 -27.91
CA LEU A 2 -2.56 76.61 -28.07
C LEU A 2 -1.87 75.42 -28.81
N ILE A 3 -0.57 75.16 -28.64
CA ILE A 3 0.08 73.96 -29.24
C ILE A 3 1.04 73.29 -28.24
N LEU A 4 0.63 73.15 -26.98
CA LEU A 4 1.47 72.45 -25.98
C LEU A 4 0.73 71.48 -25.05
N LEU A 5 -0.53 71.13 -25.38
CA LEU A 5 -1.38 70.30 -24.51
C LEU A 5 -1.78 68.94 -25.09
N LEU A 6 -1.21 68.53 -26.23
CA LEU A 6 -1.55 67.25 -26.90
C LEU A 6 -0.48 66.15 -26.78
N LEU A 7 0.60 66.37 -26.01
CA LEU A 7 1.66 65.37 -25.81
C LEU A 7 1.58 64.61 -24.47
N LEU A 8 0.48 64.75 -23.71
CA LEU A 8 0.30 64.08 -22.40
C LEU A 8 -0.70 62.90 -22.40
N LEU A 9 -0.99 62.30 -23.56
CA LEU A 9 -1.81 61.08 -23.66
C LEU A 9 -1.10 59.96 -24.43
N ILE A 10 0.22 59.81 -24.23
CA ILE A 10 0.87 58.52 -24.46
C ILE A 10 1.07 57.91 -23.07
N PRO A 11 0.29 56.89 -22.67
CA PRO A 11 0.62 56.17 -21.45
C PRO A 11 1.99 55.53 -21.70
N GLU A 12 2.96 55.90 -20.86
CA GLU A 12 4.27 55.25 -20.82
C GLU A 12 4.05 53.73 -20.82
N LEU A 13 4.50 53.04 -21.88
CA LEU A 13 4.62 51.59 -22.00
C LEU A 13 5.73 51.07 -21.07
N ARG A 14 5.63 51.40 -19.78
CA ARG A 14 6.62 51.04 -18.77
C ARG A 14 6.14 49.79 -18.04
N GLY A 15 6.65 48.64 -18.48
CA GLY A 15 6.75 47.41 -17.70
C GLY A 15 5.42 46.82 -17.21
N GLN A 16 4.48 46.52 -18.11
CA GLN A 16 3.33 45.71 -17.73
C GLN A 16 3.81 44.28 -17.42
N ARG A 17 3.98 43.96 -16.13
CA ARG A 17 4.40 42.62 -15.69
C ARG A 17 3.40 41.59 -16.17
N VAL A 18 3.83 40.73 -17.09
CA VAL A 18 3.02 39.62 -17.57
C VAL A 18 2.86 38.60 -16.46
N ARG A 19 1.61 38.19 -16.22
CA ARG A 19 1.28 37.15 -15.24
C ARG A 19 0.99 35.85 -15.96
N LEU A 20 1.80 34.84 -15.68
CA LEU A 20 1.63 33.49 -16.19
C LEU A 20 0.58 32.73 -15.35
N SER A 21 0.02 31.67 -15.94
CA SER A 21 -0.77 30.69 -15.20
C SER A 21 0.03 30.15 -14.01
N PRO A 22 -0.62 29.89 -12.86
CA PRO A 22 0.06 29.31 -11.71
C PRO A 22 0.67 27.95 -12.10
N GLN A 23 1.95 27.76 -11.74
CA GLN A 23 2.74 26.55 -11.97
C GLN A 23 2.78 26.07 -13.44
N PRO A 24 3.43 26.79 -14.36
CA PRO A 24 3.59 26.36 -15.75
C PRO A 24 4.23 24.97 -15.82
N ALA A 25 3.65 24.04 -16.56
CA ALA A 25 4.12 22.65 -16.65
C ALA A 25 4.29 22.20 -18.10
N ALA A 26 5.18 21.24 -18.32
CA ALA A 26 5.35 20.62 -19.62
C ALA A 26 4.07 19.90 -20.04
N ASN A 27 3.80 19.88 -21.35
CA ASN A 27 2.59 19.30 -21.95
C ASN A 27 1.27 19.83 -21.34
N SER A 28 1.27 21.10 -20.92
CA SER A 28 0.08 21.77 -20.35
C SER A 28 -0.17 23.12 -21.03
N ALA A 29 -1.41 23.60 -20.97
CA ALA A 29 -1.76 24.91 -21.49
C ALA A 29 -1.23 26.01 -20.55
N ILE A 30 -0.34 26.87 -21.04
CA ILE A 30 0.21 27.99 -20.27
C ILE A 30 -0.38 29.28 -20.82
N SER A 31 -1.31 29.85 -20.08
CA SER A 31 -1.87 31.17 -20.38
C SER A 31 -1.03 32.27 -19.74
N PHE A 32 -0.97 33.44 -20.38
CA PHE A 32 -0.40 34.64 -19.77
C PHE A 32 -1.30 35.85 -19.97
N SER A 33 -1.23 36.81 -19.06
CA SER A 33 -2.07 38.01 -19.08
C SER A 33 -1.22 39.27 -18.95
N PRO A 34 -1.66 40.41 -19.55
CA PRO A 34 -2.95 40.63 -20.22
C PRO A 34 -3.05 39.98 -21.61
N ALA A 35 -4.28 39.66 -22.03
CA ALA A 35 -4.55 39.13 -23.37
C ALA A 35 -4.29 40.21 -24.44
N PRO A 36 -3.74 39.85 -25.61
CA PRO A 36 -3.44 40.81 -26.66
C PRO A 36 -4.71 41.42 -27.23
N LEU A 37 -4.75 42.76 -27.35
CA LEU A 37 -5.82 43.51 -28.01
C LEU A 37 -5.81 43.33 -29.54
N THR A 38 -4.65 42.98 -30.11
CA THR A 38 -4.42 42.68 -31.53
C THR A 38 -3.49 41.47 -31.65
N PRO A 39 -3.64 40.61 -32.67
CA PRO A 39 -2.75 39.48 -32.86
C PRO A 39 -1.30 39.97 -32.92
N ALA A 40 -0.47 39.45 -32.03
CA ALA A 40 0.93 39.82 -31.89
C ALA A 40 1.81 38.59 -32.11
N ASN A 41 3.02 38.78 -32.63
CA ASN A 41 3.92 37.66 -32.90
C ASN A 41 4.70 37.30 -31.63
N TYR A 42 4.21 36.32 -30.89
CA TYR A 42 4.94 35.77 -29.74
C TYR A 42 5.80 34.59 -30.16
N SER A 43 6.95 34.43 -29.50
CA SER A 43 7.79 33.25 -29.63
C SER A 43 8.29 32.76 -28.28
N LEU A 44 8.43 31.44 -28.17
CA LEU A 44 9.05 30.81 -27.02
C LEU A 44 10.45 30.34 -27.41
N VAL A 45 11.47 30.78 -26.69
CA VAL A 45 12.88 30.50 -26.97
C VAL A 45 13.49 29.79 -25.77
N ARG A 46 14.40 28.83 -26.00
CA ARG A 46 15.22 28.25 -24.93
C ARG A 46 16.65 28.06 -25.45
N ALA A 47 17.63 28.51 -24.67
CA ALA A 47 19.05 28.43 -25.05
C ALA A 47 19.34 28.97 -26.47
N GLY A 48 18.71 30.10 -26.84
CA GLY A 48 18.87 30.74 -28.15
C GLY A 48 18.14 30.07 -29.32
N ARG A 49 17.48 28.92 -29.12
CA ARG A 49 16.68 28.25 -30.15
C ARG A 49 15.20 28.60 -29.97
N GLU A 50 14.57 29.09 -31.04
CA GLU A 50 13.12 29.26 -31.08
C GLU A 50 12.43 27.90 -31.12
N LEU A 51 11.54 27.66 -30.15
CA LEU A 51 10.77 26.43 -30.02
C LEU A 51 9.49 26.51 -30.84
N CYS A 52 8.81 27.66 -30.84
CA CYS A 52 7.59 27.89 -31.60
C CYS A 52 7.21 29.38 -31.68
N ARG A 53 6.21 29.67 -32.53
CA ARG A 53 5.54 30.97 -32.65
C ARG A 53 4.03 30.83 -32.46
N PHE A 54 3.40 31.86 -31.92
CA PHE A 54 1.95 31.89 -31.70
C PHE A 54 1.44 33.33 -31.60
N SER A 55 0.12 33.51 -31.80
CA SER A 55 -0.52 34.83 -31.85
C SER A 55 -1.48 35.15 -30.69
N SER A 56 -1.68 34.18 -29.79
CA SER A 56 -2.60 34.26 -28.66
C SER A 56 -1.90 34.47 -27.31
N SER A 57 -2.66 34.79 -26.27
CA SER A 57 -2.20 34.77 -24.86
C SER A 57 -2.08 33.38 -24.24
N ILE A 58 -2.06 32.34 -25.07
CA ILE A 58 -1.93 30.94 -24.69
C ILE A 58 -0.74 30.40 -25.46
N ILE A 59 0.23 29.86 -24.73
CA ILE A 59 1.38 29.15 -25.30
C ILE A 59 0.88 27.76 -25.72
N PRO A 60 0.97 27.40 -27.02
CA PRO A 60 0.54 26.08 -27.50
C PRO A 60 1.29 24.94 -26.80
N CYS A 61 0.63 23.81 -26.58
CA CYS A 61 1.20 22.73 -25.78
C CYS A 61 2.42 22.06 -26.44
N ASP A 62 2.48 22.03 -27.77
CA ASP A 62 3.64 21.55 -28.54
C ASP A 62 4.91 22.40 -28.31
N CYS A 63 4.75 23.66 -27.90
CA CYS A 63 5.88 24.53 -27.59
C CYS A 63 6.62 24.11 -26.31
N VAL A 64 5.91 23.42 -25.42
CA VAL A 64 6.31 23.23 -24.02
C VAL A 64 6.33 21.74 -23.70
N ARG A 65 7.06 20.95 -24.50
CA ARG A 65 7.19 19.50 -24.29
C ARG A 65 8.21 19.11 -23.23
N ARG A 66 9.10 20.02 -22.84
CA ARG A 66 10.19 19.77 -21.88
C ARG A 66 10.05 20.69 -20.67
N SER A 67 10.47 20.19 -19.50
CA SER A 67 10.59 20.98 -18.28
C SER A 67 11.98 21.61 -18.12
N GLY A 68 12.11 22.43 -17.07
CA GLY A 68 13.34 23.10 -16.64
C GLY A 68 13.26 24.62 -16.74
N GLU A 69 14.41 25.25 -16.55
CA GLU A 69 14.56 26.70 -16.58
C GLU A 69 15.09 27.21 -17.93
N GLY A 70 15.14 28.54 -18.06
CA GLY A 70 15.75 29.23 -19.20
C GLY A 70 14.83 29.36 -20.42
N PHE A 71 13.52 29.29 -20.22
CA PHE A 71 12.57 29.61 -21.29
C PHE A 71 12.29 31.11 -21.31
N GLU A 72 12.35 31.69 -22.49
CA GLU A 72 12.14 33.11 -22.75
C GLU A 72 10.89 33.29 -23.58
N LEU A 73 9.89 33.97 -23.02
CA LEU A 73 8.72 34.43 -23.79
C LEU A 73 9.05 35.78 -24.42
N ARG A 74 9.02 35.84 -25.75
CA ARG A 74 9.37 37.05 -26.51
C ARG A 74 8.20 37.55 -27.34
N LYS A 75 8.15 38.87 -27.55
CA LYS A 75 7.25 39.55 -28.49
C LYS A 75 8.07 40.08 -29.67
N ASP A 76 7.54 39.94 -30.87
CA ASP A 76 8.11 40.46 -32.11
C ASP A 76 9.60 40.07 -32.27
N GLU A 77 9.91 38.82 -31.89
CA GLU A 77 11.23 38.15 -31.86
C GLU A 77 12.30 38.76 -30.94
N ARG A 78 12.25 40.06 -30.66
CA ARG A 78 13.34 40.78 -29.97
C ARG A 78 13.03 41.11 -28.52
N ILE A 79 11.78 41.39 -28.20
CA ILE A 79 11.38 41.95 -26.91
C ILE A 79 11.15 40.82 -25.92
N LEU A 80 12.03 40.67 -24.94
CA LEU A 80 11.82 39.74 -23.82
C LEU A 80 10.65 40.21 -22.96
N ILE A 81 9.63 39.37 -22.82
CA ILE A 81 8.45 39.62 -22.01
C ILE A 81 8.64 39.06 -20.60
N SER A 82 9.06 37.80 -20.51
CA SER A 82 9.17 37.08 -19.24
C SER A 82 10.10 35.87 -19.38
N ASN A 83 10.79 35.54 -18.29
CA ASN A 83 11.48 34.27 -18.13
C ASN A 83 10.53 33.27 -17.45
N ILE A 84 10.43 32.08 -18.01
CA ILE A 84 9.51 31.03 -17.57
C ILE A 84 10.34 29.84 -17.08
N SER A 85 10.02 29.36 -15.88
CA SER A 85 10.42 28.03 -15.42
C SER A 85 9.24 27.09 -15.62
N ILE A 86 9.48 25.97 -16.28
CA ILE A 86 8.45 24.98 -16.62
C ILE A 86 8.67 23.74 -15.76
N ALA A 87 7.67 23.36 -14.98
CA ALA A 87 7.65 22.14 -14.18
C ALA A 87 7.48 20.87 -15.06
N PRO A 88 7.77 19.67 -14.54
CA PRO A 88 7.40 18.41 -15.20
C PRO A 88 5.91 18.32 -15.56
N PRO A 89 5.51 17.43 -16.50
CA PRO A 89 4.11 17.21 -16.81
C PRO A 89 3.29 16.83 -15.58
N ARG A 90 2.04 17.29 -15.52
CA ARG A 90 1.14 17.04 -14.39
C ARG A 90 0.45 15.70 -14.56
N VAL A 91 0.95 14.69 -13.85
CA VAL A 91 0.36 13.36 -13.79
C VAL A 91 0.26 12.97 -12.33
N ASN A 92 -0.96 12.98 -11.81
CA ASN A 92 -1.20 12.69 -10.40
C ASN A 92 -1.64 11.23 -10.24
N PHE A 93 -1.05 10.52 -9.29
CA PHE A 93 -1.46 9.18 -8.88
C PHE A 93 -1.14 9.01 -7.41
N ASP A 94 -1.95 8.28 -6.68
CA ASP A 94 -1.73 8.04 -5.25
C ASP A 94 -1.63 6.52 -5.02
N LEU A 95 -0.69 6.12 -4.18
CA LEU A 95 -0.62 4.75 -3.68
C LEU A 95 -1.38 4.70 -2.34
N PRO A 96 -2.03 3.57 -2.02
CA PRO A 96 -2.60 3.37 -0.70
C PRO A 96 -1.47 3.38 0.35
N SER A 97 -1.77 3.80 1.58
CA SER A 97 -0.78 3.79 2.68
C SER A 97 -0.27 2.39 2.99
N GLU A 98 -1.16 1.41 2.87
CA GLU A 98 -0.92 -0.01 3.14
C GLU A 98 -1.49 -0.87 2.01
N HIS A 99 -0.87 -2.02 1.79
CA HIS A 99 -1.31 -3.02 0.82
C HIS A 99 -1.01 -4.43 1.33
N GLU A 100 -1.84 -5.41 0.97
CA GLU A 100 -1.63 -6.80 1.36
C GLU A 100 -0.75 -7.54 0.37
N MET A 101 0.06 -8.50 0.86
CA MET A 101 0.82 -9.34 -0.07
C MET A 101 -0.12 -10.20 -0.92
N LEU A 102 0.31 -10.49 -2.14
CA LEU A 102 -0.41 -11.35 -3.10
C LEU A 102 -1.83 -10.86 -3.44
N GLN A 103 -2.05 -9.55 -3.36
CA GLN A 103 -3.24 -8.89 -3.89
C GLN A 103 -2.89 -7.91 -5.01
N GLU A 104 -3.80 -7.79 -5.97
CA GLU A 104 -3.65 -6.84 -7.08
C GLU A 104 -3.80 -5.42 -6.56
N MET A 105 -3.02 -4.49 -7.10
CA MET A 105 -3.14 -3.08 -6.75
C MET A 105 -3.62 -2.29 -7.95
N THR A 106 -4.76 -1.61 -7.79
CA THR A 106 -5.28 -0.70 -8.81
C THR A 106 -4.97 0.73 -8.42
N ILE A 107 -4.29 1.46 -9.30
CA ILE A 107 -3.86 2.84 -9.10
C ILE A 107 -4.62 3.74 -10.07
N ALA A 108 -5.30 4.75 -9.54
CA ALA A 108 -5.97 5.76 -10.34
C ALA A 108 -4.98 6.84 -10.79
N ILE A 109 -4.78 6.97 -12.10
CA ILE A 109 -3.92 7.97 -12.72
C ILE A 109 -4.80 9.09 -13.28
N ARG A 110 -4.51 10.33 -12.87
CA ARG A 110 -5.22 11.55 -13.26
C ARG A 110 -4.24 12.50 -13.97
N PRO A 111 -4.04 12.33 -15.29
CA PRO A 111 -3.20 13.22 -16.08
C PRO A 111 -3.91 14.56 -16.37
N GLN A 112 -3.13 15.63 -16.51
CA GLN A 112 -3.56 16.93 -17.02
C GLN A 112 -2.66 17.32 -18.19
N LEU A 113 -2.89 16.69 -19.34
CA LEU A 113 -2.01 16.74 -20.50
C LEU A 113 -2.76 17.24 -21.72
N CYS A 114 -2.19 18.17 -22.48
CA CYS A 114 -2.83 18.62 -23.73
C CYS A 114 -2.74 17.58 -24.85
N LEU A 115 -1.65 16.81 -24.86
CA LEU A 115 -1.28 15.92 -25.94
C LEU A 115 -0.89 14.58 -25.36
N GLN A 116 -1.13 13.52 -26.13
CA GLN A 116 -0.73 12.17 -25.75
C GLN A 116 0.79 12.08 -25.59
N GLU A 117 1.23 11.44 -24.51
CA GLU A 117 2.65 11.19 -24.20
C GLU A 117 2.83 9.83 -23.55
N SER A 118 3.95 9.16 -23.85
CA SER A 118 4.32 7.90 -23.21
C SER A 118 5.01 8.17 -21.88
N PHE A 119 4.61 7.42 -20.85
CA PHE A 119 5.22 7.44 -19.53
C PHE A 119 5.65 6.03 -19.13
N THR A 120 6.81 5.91 -18.51
CA THR A 120 7.29 4.69 -17.88
C THR A 120 7.04 4.78 -16.39
N PHE A 121 6.15 3.92 -15.89
CA PHE A 121 5.93 3.74 -14.46
C PHE A 121 6.92 2.70 -13.94
N VAL A 122 7.71 3.06 -12.94
CA VAL A 122 8.74 2.20 -12.34
C VAL A 122 8.37 1.96 -10.89
N LEU A 123 8.11 0.70 -10.54
CA LEU A 123 7.87 0.24 -9.18
C LEU A 123 9.16 -0.30 -8.60
N SER A 124 9.55 0.22 -7.44
CA SER A 124 10.74 -0.18 -6.72
C SER A 124 10.41 -0.69 -5.33
N PHE A 125 11.21 -1.62 -4.82
CA PHE A 125 11.07 -2.28 -3.53
C PHE A 125 12.26 -1.98 -2.62
N ARG A 126 11.97 -1.80 -1.33
CA ARG A 126 12.93 -1.74 -0.23
C ARG A 126 12.44 -2.56 0.97
N PRO A 127 13.26 -3.44 1.57
CA PRO A 127 12.87 -4.16 2.80
C PRO A 127 12.62 -3.21 3.98
N LEU A 128 11.75 -3.61 4.93
CA LEU A 128 11.50 -2.85 6.17
C LEU A 128 12.62 -3.03 7.22
N GLU A 129 13.37 -4.13 7.15
CA GLU A 129 14.39 -4.54 8.14
C GLU A 129 15.75 -3.90 7.93
N VAL A 130 15.86 -2.93 7.03
CA VAL A 130 17.12 -2.23 6.75
C VAL A 130 17.50 -1.40 7.99
N MET A 131 18.67 -1.68 8.57
CA MET A 131 19.18 -0.93 9.74
C MET A 131 19.29 0.57 9.43
N PRO A 132 19.19 1.46 10.44
CA PRO A 132 19.21 2.93 10.26
C PRO A 132 20.51 3.51 9.64
N PHE A 133 21.51 2.69 9.31
CA PHE A 133 22.76 3.07 8.65
C PHE A 133 23.04 2.29 7.36
N ASP A 134 22.09 1.48 6.91
CA ASP A 134 22.20 0.72 5.67
C ASP A 134 21.42 1.48 4.58
N ASP A 135 22.16 2.04 3.62
CA ASP A 135 21.65 2.69 2.42
C ASP A 135 21.10 1.67 1.42
N SER A 136 20.42 0.61 1.88
CA SER A 136 19.88 -0.44 1.02
C SER A 136 19.07 0.21 -0.11
N PRO A 137 19.55 0.11 -1.36
CA PRO A 137 19.01 0.88 -2.46
C PRO A 137 17.63 0.33 -2.83
N TRP A 138 16.76 1.23 -3.28
CA TRP A 138 15.54 0.85 -3.96
C TRP A 138 15.89 -0.05 -5.15
N SER A 139 15.30 -1.24 -5.19
CA SER A 139 15.48 -2.19 -6.29
C SER A 139 14.25 -2.13 -7.20
N GLU A 140 14.44 -1.95 -8.50
CA GLU A 140 13.33 -2.03 -9.46
C GLU A 140 12.77 -3.46 -9.45
N VAL A 141 11.45 -3.57 -9.27
CA VAL A 141 10.73 -4.86 -9.26
C VAL A 141 9.76 -5.00 -10.42
N HIS A 142 9.31 -3.88 -11.00
CA HIS A 142 8.43 -3.87 -12.15
C HIS A 142 8.50 -2.52 -12.89
N SER A 143 8.36 -2.55 -14.21
CA SER A 143 8.18 -1.35 -15.01
C SER A 143 7.17 -1.56 -16.14
N ILE A 144 6.37 -0.52 -16.41
CA ILE A 144 5.30 -0.56 -17.40
C ILE A 144 5.22 0.77 -18.16
N ASN A 145 5.04 0.68 -19.48
CA ASN A 145 4.87 1.85 -20.34
C ASN A 145 3.38 2.09 -20.63
N ILE A 146 2.92 3.32 -20.42
CA ILE A 146 1.52 3.73 -20.62
C ILE A 146 1.50 5.03 -21.42
N SER A 147 0.66 5.09 -22.45
CA SER A 147 0.38 6.35 -23.13
C SER A 147 -0.77 7.07 -22.44
N LEU A 148 -0.52 8.28 -21.95
CA LEU A 148 -1.50 9.11 -21.25
C LEU A 148 -1.89 10.32 -22.11
N ALA A 149 -3.16 10.69 -22.06
CA ALA A 149 -3.73 11.93 -22.61
C ALA A 149 -4.45 12.70 -21.49
N ASP A 150 -5.53 13.44 -21.76
CA ASP A 150 -6.26 14.24 -20.73
C ASP A 150 -7.38 13.47 -20.01
N LEU A 151 -7.36 12.13 -20.06
CA LEU A 151 -8.40 11.30 -19.46
C LEU A 151 -7.83 10.42 -18.33
N PRO A 152 -8.60 10.19 -17.26
CA PRO A 152 -8.19 9.32 -16.18
C PRO A 152 -8.04 7.87 -16.65
N VAL A 153 -7.04 7.16 -16.12
CA VAL A 153 -6.71 5.78 -16.46
C VAL A 153 -6.45 4.98 -15.18
N SER A 154 -6.79 3.70 -15.18
CA SER A 154 -6.46 2.77 -14.09
C SER A 154 -5.26 1.92 -14.49
N LEU A 155 -4.20 1.95 -13.68
CA LEU A 155 -3.07 1.03 -13.77
C LEU A 155 -3.29 -0.12 -12.79
N VAL A 156 -3.30 -1.35 -13.29
CA VAL A 156 -3.38 -2.57 -12.48
C VAL A 156 -1.99 -3.18 -12.37
N LEU A 157 -1.48 -3.27 -11.14
CA LEU A 157 -0.23 -3.97 -10.83
C LEU A 157 -0.57 -5.40 -10.37
N PRO A 158 -0.04 -6.42 -11.08
CA PRO A 158 -0.27 -7.83 -10.74
C PRO A 158 0.18 -8.17 -9.32
N CYS A 159 -0.53 -9.10 -8.70
CA CYS A 159 -0.32 -9.45 -7.30
C CYS A 159 0.99 -10.23 -7.06
N GLU A 160 1.53 -10.89 -8.08
CA GLU A 160 2.81 -11.61 -8.02
C GLU A 160 4.00 -10.69 -7.73
N ILE A 161 3.84 -9.38 -7.91
CA ILE A 161 4.86 -8.38 -7.61
C ILE A 161 4.96 -8.11 -6.09
N PHE A 162 3.83 -8.24 -5.39
CA PHE A 162 3.69 -7.95 -3.97
C PHE A 162 3.91 -9.22 -3.12
N TYR A 163 4.98 -9.95 -3.38
CA TYR A 163 5.31 -11.20 -2.69
C TYR A 163 6.31 -11.01 -1.53
N ARG A 164 6.77 -9.78 -1.27
CA ARG A 164 7.68 -9.45 -0.16
C ARG A 164 7.07 -8.35 0.70
N ARG A 165 7.23 -8.46 2.01
CA ARG A 165 6.95 -7.36 2.94
C ARG A 165 7.98 -6.26 2.76
N GLY A 166 7.55 -5.01 2.79
CA GLY A 166 8.48 -3.90 2.55
C GLY A 166 7.78 -2.60 2.17
N LEU A 167 8.61 -1.62 1.83
CA LEU A 167 8.17 -0.39 1.21
C LEU A 167 8.25 -0.55 -0.31
N TYR A 168 7.18 -0.18 -0.98
CA TYR A 168 7.13 -0.10 -2.44
C TYR A 168 6.94 1.35 -2.85
N SER A 169 7.73 1.84 -3.80
CA SER A 169 7.68 3.20 -4.32
C SER A 169 7.35 3.15 -5.80
N LEU A 170 6.40 3.97 -6.25
CA LEU A 170 6.09 4.14 -7.67
C LEU A 170 6.50 5.52 -8.12
N LYS A 171 7.20 5.59 -9.24
CA LYS A 171 7.50 6.84 -9.95
C LYS A 171 7.08 6.75 -11.41
N ALA A 172 6.75 7.91 -11.99
CA ALA A 172 6.50 8.01 -13.42
C ALA A 172 7.62 8.81 -14.09
N ILE A 173 8.09 8.32 -15.23
CA ILE A 173 9.12 8.97 -16.06
C ILE A 173 8.51 9.30 -17.41
N SER A 174 8.51 10.57 -17.78
CA SER A 174 8.01 11.03 -19.09
C SER A 174 8.92 10.60 -20.24
N ALA A 175 8.41 10.57 -21.46
CA ALA A 175 9.20 10.27 -22.68
C ALA A 175 10.41 11.20 -22.88
N PHE A 176 10.41 12.38 -22.24
CA PHE A 176 11.51 13.33 -22.26
C PHE A 176 12.48 13.19 -21.07
N GLY A 177 12.33 12.13 -20.27
CA GLY A 177 13.20 11.81 -19.13
C GLY A 177 12.86 12.57 -17.85
N HIS A 178 11.66 13.15 -17.75
CA HIS A 178 11.24 13.90 -16.57
C HIS A 178 10.64 12.96 -15.53
N GLU A 179 11.21 12.94 -14.32
CA GLU A 179 10.64 12.24 -13.18
C GLU A 179 9.49 13.07 -12.59
N ILE A 180 8.32 12.45 -12.47
CA ILE A 180 7.08 13.06 -11.97
C ILE A 180 6.78 12.51 -10.59
N GLU A 181 6.52 13.43 -9.66
CA GLU A 181 6.10 13.21 -8.28
C GLU A 181 6.96 12.18 -7.51
N GLY A 182 7.86 12.71 -6.66
CA GLY A 182 8.78 11.91 -5.87
C GLY A 182 8.09 10.93 -4.90
N ASN A 183 8.67 9.73 -4.80
CA ASN A 183 8.53 8.71 -3.76
C ASN A 183 7.16 8.61 -3.08
N ARG A 184 6.12 8.30 -3.84
CA ARG A 184 4.86 7.83 -3.26
C ARG A 184 5.04 6.37 -2.85
N THR A 185 5.10 6.16 -1.55
CA THR A 185 5.35 4.83 -0.98
C THR A 185 4.10 4.22 -0.41
N THR A 186 3.99 2.91 -0.56
CA THR A 186 3.02 2.06 0.13
C THR A 186 3.78 1.03 0.97
N THR A 187 3.22 0.69 2.12
CA THR A 187 3.77 -0.39 2.94
C THR A 187 3.03 -1.66 2.61
N VAL A 188 3.73 -2.63 2.03
CA VAL A 188 3.20 -3.98 1.87
C VAL A 188 3.42 -4.72 3.19
N LEU A 189 2.32 -4.96 3.89
CA LEU A 189 2.30 -5.55 5.22
C LEU A 189 2.35 -7.09 5.14
N ARG A 190 2.06 -7.76 6.27
CA ARG A 190 1.95 -9.22 6.29
C ARG A 190 0.98 -9.71 5.22
N GLY A 191 1.22 -10.94 4.78
CA GLY A 191 0.39 -11.59 3.79
C GLY A 191 -1.06 -11.61 4.21
N GLY A 192 -1.96 -11.38 3.24
CA GLY A 192 -3.40 -11.47 3.49
C GLY A 192 -3.71 -12.77 4.27
N GLN A 193 -4.61 -12.69 5.24
CA GLN A 193 -4.88 -13.84 6.10
C GLN A 193 -5.50 -14.97 5.26
N ILE A 194 -4.75 -16.06 5.11
CA ILE A 194 -5.31 -17.30 4.56
C ILE A 194 -6.03 -17.99 5.71
N GLU A 195 -7.34 -18.13 5.55
CA GLU A 195 -8.16 -18.85 6.52
C GLU A 195 -7.81 -20.35 6.47
N LEU A 196 -7.11 -20.81 7.51
CA LEU A 196 -6.83 -22.22 7.75
C LEU A 196 -7.98 -22.83 8.54
N ARG A 197 -8.67 -23.78 7.92
CA ARG A 197 -9.90 -24.39 8.40
C ARG A 197 -9.63 -25.85 8.80
N PRO A 198 -9.64 -26.17 10.10
CA PRO A 198 -9.69 -27.56 10.53
C PRO A 198 -11.06 -28.18 10.22
N PRO A 199 -11.21 -29.51 10.33
CA PRO A 199 -12.51 -30.15 10.31
C PRO A 199 -13.47 -29.46 11.30
N PRO A 200 -14.77 -29.33 10.99
CA PRO A 200 -15.75 -28.61 11.82
C PRO A 200 -16.13 -29.44 13.06
N VAL A 201 -15.16 -29.68 13.93
CA VAL A 201 -15.24 -30.51 15.15
C VAL A 201 -14.68 -29.72 16.33
N GLN A 202 -15.13 -30.03 17.55
CA GLN A 202 -14.69 -29.31 18.76
C GLN A 202 -13.26 -29.65 19.18
N SER A 203 -12.80 -30.85 18.83
CA SER A 203 -11.50 -31.39 19.19
C SER A 203 -11.06 -32.47 18.20
N ILE A 204 -9.77 -32.80 18.21
CA ILE A 204 -9.20 -33.85 17.34
C ILE A 204 -9.83 -35.21 17.67
N PHE A 205 -9.78 -35.62 18.94
CA PHE A 205 -10.44 -36.83 19.42
C PHE A 205 -11.71 -36.47 20.19
N PRO A 206 -12.76 -37.32 20.13
CA PRO A 206 -12.85 -38.61 19.43
C PRO A 206 -13.23 -38.51 17.94
N ALA A 207 -13.30 -37.29 17.37
CA ALA A 207 -13.84 -37.07 16.03
C ALA A 207 -12.95 -37.62 14.89
N CYS A 208 -11.64 -37.64 15.07
CA CYS A 208 -10.67 -38.17 14.12
C CYS A 208 -10.65 -39.71 14.21
N ALA A 209 -11.23 -40.37 13.21
CA ALA A 209 -11.21 -41.84 13.12
C ALA A 209 -10.08 -42.39 12.21
N ASN A 210 -9.82 -41.75 11.07
CA ASN A 210 -8.83 -42.18 10.08
C ASN A 210 -7.83 -41.06 9.74
N GLU A 211 -8.34 -39.95 9.20
CA GLU A 211 -7.54 -38.79 8.81
C GLU A 211 -8.14 -37.50 9.37
N PHE A 212 -7.26 -36.57 9.70
CA PHE A 212 -7.55 -35.18 10.03
C PHE A 212 -7.15 -34.29 8.86
N THR A 213 -8.13 -33.78 8.11
CA THR A 213 -7.89 -32.99 6.91
C THR A 213 -8.05 -31.50 7.20
N LEU A 214 -6.95 -30.75 7.07
CA LEU A 214 -6.94 -29.30 7.06
C LEU A 214 -7.30 -28.79 5.67
N HIS A 215 -8.04 -27.69 5.60
CA HIS A 215 -8.36 -26.99 4.37
C HIS A 215 -7.97 -25.52 4.46
N TRP A 216 -7.66 -24.89 3.33
CA TRP A 216 -7.44 -23.44 3.29
C TRP A 216 -7.84 -22.84 1.95
N THR A 217 -7.92 -21.52 1.92
CA THR A 217 -8.15 -20.77 0.69
C THR A 217 -6.83 -20.56 -0.06
N LEU A 218 -6.85 -20.74 -1.37
CA LEU A 218 -5.69 -20.45 -2.20
C LEU A 218 -5.56 -18.92 -2.38
N PRO A 219 -4.34 -18.37 -2.36
CA PRO A 219 -4.12 -16.95 -2.64
C PRO A 219 -4.49 -16.61 -4.09
N SER A 220 -4.83 -15.34 -4.35
CA SER A 220 -5.23 -14.85 -5.67
C SER A 220 -4.18 -15.08 -6.76
N CYS A 221 -2.90 -15.17 -6.37
CA CYS A 221 -1.81 -15.56 -7.25
C CYS A 221 -0.71 -16.33 -6.54
N ARG A 222 0.16 -16.95 -7.34
CA ARG A 222 1.19 -17.89 -6.90
C ARG A 222 2.57 -17.43 -7.40
N PRO A 223 3.32 -16.65 -6.62
CA PRO A 223 4.65 -16.23 -7.01
C PRO A 223 5.62 -17.42 -6.95
N ALA A 224 6.45 -17.59 -7.98
CA ALA A 224 7.37 -18.72 -8.11
C ALA A 224 8.46 -18.81 -7.01
N ARG A 225 8.64 -17.75 -6.22
CA ARG A 225 9.73 -17.62 -5.23
C ARG A 225 9.31 -17.90 -3.79
N LEU A 226 8.08 -18.34 -3.55
CA LEU A 226 7.60 -18.68 -2.22
C LEU A 226 7.48 -20.21 -2.08
N SER A 227 8.26 -20.79 -1.17
CA SER A 227 8.14 -22.19 -0.77
C SER A 227 7.09 -22.30 0.33
N ASN A 228 5.93 -22.85 -0.01
CA ASN A 228 4.81 -23.03 0.92
C ASN A 228 5.07 -24.18 1.89
N ARG A 229 4.71 -23.99 3.15
CA ARG A 229 4.94 -24.95 4.24
C ARG A 229 3.73 -25.00 5.17
N LEU A 230 3.43 -26.20 5.64
CA LEU A 230 2.58 -26.42 6.82
C LEU A 230 3.49 -26.73 7.99
N ARG A 231 3.49 -25.88 9.00
CA ARG A 231 4.22 -26.09 10.26
C ARG A 231 3.24 -26.55 11.32
N ILE A 232 3.65 -27.52 12.11
CA ILE A 232 2.85 -28.12 13.17
C ILE A 232 3.61 -27.96 14.47
N SER A 233 2.95 -27.39 15.47
CA SER A 233 3.41 -27.32 16.85
C SER A 233 2.45 -28.12 17.74
N MET A 234 2.98 -28.70 18.80
CA MET A 234 2.19 -29.32 19.86
C MET A 234 2.30 -28.48 21.12
N VAL A 235 1.20 -28.37 21.87
CA VAL A 235 1.18 -27.68 23.16
C VAL A 235 1.07 -28.72 24.26
N ASP A 236 2.09 -28.76 25.11
CA ASP A 236 2.17 -29.73 26.19
C ASP A 236 1.27 -29.36 27.38
N GLN A 237 1.22 -30.22 28.40
CA GLN A 237 0.44 -29.97 29.63
C GLN A 237 0.89 -28.74 30.43
N ARG A 238 2.13 -28.27 30.22
CA ARG A 238 2.66 -27.03 30.83
C ARG A 238 2.26 -25.80 30.02
N ARG A 239 1.48 -25.97 28.94
CA ARG A 239 1.09 -24.93 27.98
C ARG A 239 2.28 -24.30 27.27
N ILE A 240 3.32 -25.10 27.05
CA ILE A 240 4.47 -24.71 26.25
C ILE A 240 4.22 -25.22 24.83
N GLU A 241 4.33 -24.32 23.85
CA GLU A 241 4.26 -24.67 22.45
C GLU A 241 5.64 -25.10 21.94
N ASP A 242 5.73 -26.36 21.54
CA ASP A 242 6.94 -26.95 20.97
C ASP A 242 6.71 -27.26 19.48
N TYR A 243 7.66 -26.85 18.65
CA TYR A 243 7.66 -27.18 17.23
C TYR A 243 7.79 -28.69 17.05
N ALA A 244 6.86 -29.30 16.31
CA ALA A 244 6.83 -30.73 16.08
C ALA A 244 7.39 -31.07 14.69
N GLU A 245 6.78 -30.55 13.63
CA GLU A 245 7.09 -30.95 12.26
C GLU A 245 6.76 -29.88 11.22
N GLU A 246 7.30 -30.04 10.01
CA GLU A 246 7.00 -29.20 8.87
C GLU A 246 6.94 -30.00 7.57
N TYR A 247 5.94 -29.68 6.75
CA TYR A 247 5.70 -30.28 5.46
C TYR A 247 5.81 -29.23 4.36
N MET A 248 6.54 -29.54 3.29
CA MET A 248 6.53 -28.71 2.08
C MET A 248 5.23 -28.96 1.31
N LEU A 249 4.56 -27.87 0.94
CA LEU A 249 3.30 -27.91 0.22
C LEU A 249 3.52 -27.54 -1.25
N ASP A 250 2.80 -28.21 -2.14
CA ASP A 250 2.66 -27.76 -3.52
C ASP A 250 1.86 -26.44 -3.54
N SER A 251 2.22 -25.53 -4.44
CA SER A 251 1.49 -24.27 -4.66
C SER A 251 0.01 -24.44 -5.06
N SER A 252 -0.37 -25.63 -5.55
CA SER A 252 -1.72 -25.97 -5.99
C SER A 252 -2.59 -26.63 -4.93
N THR A 253 -2.02 -27.06 -3.80
CA THR A 253 -2.78 -27.75 -2.75
C THR A 253 -3.52 -26.75 -1.88
N SER A 254 -4.77 -27.09 -1.56
CA SER A 254 -5.65 -26.34 -0.66
C SER A 254 -6.09 -27.17 0.54
N SER A 255 -5.47 -28.34 0.72
CA SER A 255 -5.76 -29.26 1.80
C SER A 255 -4.56 -30.15 2.12
N PHE A 256 -4.50 -30.60 3.37
CA PHE A 256 -3.48 -31.53 3.85
C PHE A 256 -4.10 -32.50 4.86
N SER A 257 -3.90 -33.79 4.66
CA SER A 257 -4.39 -34.84 5.56
C SER A 257 -3.25 -35.38 6.42
N LEU A 258 -3.51 -35.46 7.72
CA LEU A 258 -2.68 -36.18 8.67
C LEU A 258 -3.41 -37.46 9.11
N PRO A 259 -2.73 -38.61 9.24
CA PRO A 259 -3.34 -39.77 9.86
C PRO A 259 -3.64 -39.47 11.33
N CYS A 260 -4.78 -39.94 11.86
CA CYS A 260 -5.14 -39.67 13.26
C CYS A 260 -4.09 -40.20 14.26
N SER A 261 -3.32 -41.22 13.87
CA SER A 261 -2.20 -41.76 14.67
C SER A 261 -1.05 -40.78 14.88
N TYR A 262 -1.04 -39.64 14.19
CA TYR A 262 -0.08 -38.56 14.41
C TYR A 262 -0.31 -37.84 15.73
N PHE A 263 -1.57 -37.77 16.19
CA PHE A 263 -1.95 -37.01 17.37
C PHE A 263 -1.88 -37.88 18.62
N ASP A 264 -1.44 -37.27 19.72
CA ASP A 264 -1.31 -37.90 21.03
C ASP A 264 -2.12 -37.11 22.06
N ILE A 265 -3.00 -37.81 22.79
CA ILE A 265 -3.81 -37.30 23.89
C ILE A 265 -2.99 -36.67 25.02
N LEU A 266 -1.69 -36.97 25.10
CA LEU A 266 -0.79 -36.35 26.08
C LEU A 266 -0.56 -34.85 25.81
N ASN A 267 -0.79 -34.38 24.59
CA ASN A 267 -0.70 -32.97 24.23
C ASN A 267 -2.07 -32.30 24.38
N LEU A 268 -2.12 -31.08 24.92
CA LEU A 268 -3.38 -30.34 25.13
C LEU A 268 -4.03 -29.92 23.81
N GLN A 269 -3.21 -29.49 22.85
CA GLN A 269 -3.68 -29.04 21.54
C GLN A 269 -2.55 -29.12 20.51
N TYR A 270 -2.94 -29.13 19.24
CA TYR A 270 -2.03 -28.99 18.11
C TYR A 270 -2.33 -27.69 17.39
N CYS A 271 -1.27 -26.94 17.07
CA CYS A 271 -1.35 -25.70 16.32
C CYS A 271 -0.77 -25.92 14.94
N PHE A 272 -1.51 -25.47 13.93
CA PHE A 272 -1.15 -25.58 12.53
C PHE A 272 -0.92 -24.17 11.99
N GLU A 273 0.19 -23.98 11.29
CA GLU A 273 0.58 -22.70 10.72
C GLU A 273 0.88 -22.87 9.24
N LEU A 274 0.16 -22.12 8.40
CA LEU A 274 0.51 -21.95 7.00
C LEU A 274 1.52 -20.81 6.87
N ALA A 275 2.66 -21.12 6.30
CA ALA A 275 3.72 -20.17 6.07
C ALA A 275 4.37 -20.37 4.70
N SER A 276 5.07 -19.35 4.22
CA SER A 276 5.98 -19.48 3.09
C SER A 276 7.35 -18.91 3.45
N ILE A 277 8.39 -19.54 2.90
CA ILE A 277 9.75 -19.04 2.98
C ILE A 277 10.18 -18.60 1.58
N HIS A 278 10.65 -17.36 1.47
CA HIS A 278 11.19 -16.86 0.23
C HIS A 278 12.50 -17.60 -0.11
N THR A 279 12.61 -18.11 -1.34
CA THR A 279 13.69 -19.03 -1.73
C THR A 279 15.08 -18.40 -1.74
N GLU A 280 15.19 -17.09 -1.99
CA GLU A 280 16.49 -16.40 -2.11
C GLU A 280 16.86 -15.64 -0.83
N SER A 281 15.89 -14.97 -0.19
CA SER A 281 16.15 -14.12 0.98
C SER A 281 15.87 -14.82 2.30
N HIS A 282 15.34 -16.04 2.26
CA HIS A 282 14.89 -16.79 3.44
C HIS A 282 13.88 -16.04 4.32
N ALA A 283 13.21 -15.01 3.76
CA ALA A 283 12.21 -14.26 4.49
C ALA A 283 11.02 -15.16 4.81
N PHE A 284 10.64 -15.20 6.08
CA PHE A 284 9.53 -15.98 6.59
C PHE A 284 8.24 -15.17 6.57
N HIS A 285 7.18 -15.77 6.05
CA HIS A 285 5.85 -15.18 5.93
C HIS A 285 4.80 -16.14 6.50
N GLN A 286 4.12 -15.73 7.58
CA GLN A 286 2.98 -16.46 8.13
C GLN A 286 1.68 -15.95 7.48
N TRP A 287 0.86 -16.86 6.97
CA TRP A 287 -0.42 -16.57 6.31
C TRP A 287 -1.62 -16.79 7.21
N GLY A 288 -1.57 -17.80 8.06
CA GLY A 288 -2.66 -18.14 8.98
C GLY A 288 -2.23 -19.23 9.95
N SER A 289 -2.88 -19.24 11.11
CA SER A 289 -2.70 -20.32 12.08
C SER A 289 -4.01 -20.66 12.77
N VAL A 290 -4.14 -21.91 13.17
CA VAL A 290 -5.27 -22.41 13.95
C VAL A 290 -4.79 -23.45 14.95
N CYS A 291 -5.28 -23.39 16.17
CA CYS A 291 -5.03 -24.42 17.19
C CYS A 291 -6.30 -25.22 17.43
N VAL A 292 -6.17 -26.54 17.55
CA VAL A 292 -7.27 -27.47 17.79
C VAL A 292 -6.94 -28.29 19.02
N SER A 293 -7.83 -28.28 20.00
CA SER A 293 -7.68 -29.07 21.22
C SER A 293 -7.70 -30.56 20.90
N THR A 294 -6.84 -31.33 21.56
CA THR A 294 -6.74 -32.77 21.31
C THR A 294 -7.98 -33.50 21.80
N GLU A 295 -8.48 -33.10 22.97
CA GLU A 295 -9.70 -33.60 23.58
C GLU A 295 -10.72 -32.45 23.70
N PRO A 296 -12.03 -32.76 23.76
CA PRO A 296 -13.03 -31.73 23.97
C PRO A 296 -12.74 -31.07 25.31
N ALA A 297 -12.77 -29.74 25.35
CA ALA A 297 -12.77 -29.04 26.60
C ALA A 297 -13.99 -29.51 27.39
N ILE A 298 -13.76 -30.27 28.47
CA ILE A 298 -14.79 -30.49 29.46
C ILE A 298 -15.03 -29.10 30.03
N GLU A 299 -16.10 -28.43 29.60
CA GLU A 299 -16.64 -27.32 30.37
C GLU A 299 -17.09 -27.92 31.70
N GLU A 300 -16.15 -28.02 32.64
CA GLU A 300 -16.46 -28.23 34.03
C GLU A 300 -17.20 -26.99 34.49
N LYS A 301 -18.52 -26.98 34.30
CA LYS A 301 -19.40 -26.00 34.93
C LYS A 301 -19.32 -26.27 36.42
N ALA A 302 -18.46 -25.50 37.07
CA ALA A 302 -18.39 -25.41 38.51
C ALA A 302 -19.62 -24.63 38.98
N GLU A 303 -20.63 -25.35 39.46
CA GLU A 303 -21.78 -24.72 40.09
C GLU A 303 -21.53 -24.56 41.59
N TRP A 304 -21.84 -23.37 42.08
CA TRP A 304 -21.84 -23.10 43.49
C TRP A 304 -23.14 -23.63 44.10
N SER A 305 -23.04 -24.38 45.21
CA SER A 305 -24.21 -24.74 45.99
C SER A 305 -24.93 -23.49 46.51
N ALA A 306 -26.16 -23.66 46.96
CA ALA A 306 -26.81 -22.68 47.80
C ALA A 306 -25.90 -22.33 49.00
N TRP A 307 -25.95 -21.07 49.43
CA TRP A 307 -25.27 -20.65 50.64
C TRP A 307 -25.86 -21.36 51.86
N SER A 308 -25.01 -21.73 52.81
CA SER A 308 -25.43 -22.10 54.14
C SER A 308 -26.15 -20.94 54.82
N GLU A 309 -26.88 -21.26 55.89
CA GLU A 309 -27.35 -20.26 56.82
C GLU A 309 -26.17 -19.44 57.38
N TRP A 310 -26.46 -18.19 57.72
CA TRP A 310 -25.50 -17.33 58.40
C TRP A 310 -25.24 -17.86 59.81
N SER A 311 -23.98 -17.84 60.24
CA SER A 311 -23.62 -18.11 61.62
C SER A 311 -24.22 -17.05 62.53
N GLU A 312 -24.36 -17.39 63.81
CA GLU A 312 -24.66 -16.42 64.84
C GLU A 312 -23.61 -15.30 64.87
N CYS A 313 -24.03 -14.11 65.28
CA CYS A 313 -23.15 -12.96 65.41
C CYS A 313 -22.13 -13.21 66.51
N SER A 314 -20.84 -12.98 66.23
CA SER A 314 -19.76 -13.21 67.20
C SER A 314 -19.88 -12.39 68.49
N ASN A 315 -20.65 -11.30 68.47
CA ASN A 315 -20.84 -10.40 69.61
C ASN A 315 -22.33 -10.15 69.84
N GLN A 316 -22.73 -10.11 71.12
CA GLN A 316 -24.12 -9.85 71.53
C GLN A 316 -24.52 -8.37 71.41
N CYS A 317 -23.56 -7.44 71.41
CA CYS A 317 -23.79 -6.02 71.10
C CYS A 317 -22.55 -5.37 70.46
N GLY A 318 -22.76 -4.31 69.68
CA GLY A 318 -21.69 -3.64 68.94
C GLY A 318 -21.35 -4.32 67.61
N LYS A 319 -20.14 -4.09 67.09
CA LYS A 319 -19.70 -4.67 65.81
C LYS A 319 -19.31 -6.14 66.00
N GLY A 320 -19.91 -7.04 65.24
CA GLY A 320 -19.58 -8.47 65.21
C GLY A 320 -19.47 -9.01 63.79
N ILE A 321 -19.03 -10.26 63.65
CA ILE A 321 -18.82 -10.93 62.36
C ILE A 321 -19.74 -12.14 62.29
N THR A 322 -20.47 -12.29 61.18
CA THR A 322 -21.16 -13.52 60.80
C THR A 322 -20.47 -14.13 59.58
N ARG A 323 -20.55 -15.46 59.45
CA ARG A 323 -19.97 -16.20 58.33
C ARG A 323 -21.02 -17.13 57.73
N ARG A 324 -20.90 -17.39 56.44
CA ARG A 324 -21.62 -18.47 55.76
C ARG A 324 -20.69 -19.11 54.74
N THR A 325 -20.96 -20.34 54.39
CA THR A 325 -20.15 -21.10 53.43
C THR A 325 -21.03 -21.62 52.31
N ARG A 326 -20.42 -21.92 51.16
CA ARG A 326 -21.05 -22.65 50.07
C ARG A 326 -20.01 -23.56 49.44
N ALA A 327 -20.44 -24.72 48.95
CA ALA A 327 -19.56 -25.66 48.27
C ALA A 327 -19.45 -25.29 46.79
N CYS A 328 -18.29 -25.55 46.19
CA CYS A 328 -18.11 -25.55 44.75
C CYS A 328 -18.09 -27.01 44.30
N SER A 329 -19.08 -27.43 43.50
CA SER A 329 -19.07 -28.77 42.90
C SER A 329 -18.78 -28.65 41.42
N VAL A 330 -17.74 -29.35 40.98
CA VAL A 330 -17.52 -29.62 39.57
C VAL A 330 -18.58 -30.64 39.14
N LEU A 331 -19.46 -30.25 38.23
CA LEU A 331 -20.34 -31.21 37.56
C LEU A 331 -19.51 -31.90 36.47
N SER A 332 -19.04 -33.11 36.75
CA SER A 332 -18.57 -34.00 35.69
C SER A 332 -19.79 -34.60 35.01
N SER A 333 -20.07 -34.22 33.76
CA SER A 333 -21.07 -34.89 32.92
C SER A 333 -20.56 -36.23 32.41
#